data_AF-A0A1I5ZHB5-F1
#
_entry.id   AF-A0A1I5ZHB5-F1
#
_cell.length_a   1.000
_cell.length_b   1.000
_cell.length_c   1.000
_cell.angle_alpha   90.00
_cell.angle_beta   90.00
_cell.angle_gamma   90.00
#
_symmetry.space_group_name_H-M   'P 1'
#
loop_
_entity.id
_entity.type
_entity.pdbx_description
1 polymer ?
#
loop_
_entity_poly.entity_id
_entity_poly.type
_entity_poly.pdbx_seq_one_letter_code
_entity_poly.pdbx_strand_id
1 'polypeptide(L)' 'MSIWKYVKADTFFADYLPHIKSYKYKIRKSNSRDNPVEFSLDEKRQIKKALRQMIKDMLLGKGGI' A
#
# COMPACT_ATOMS: atom_id res chain seq x y z
N MET A 1 11.88 2.15 -9.19
CA MET A 1 10.62 2.94 -9.27
C MET A 1 9.68 2.45 -8.16
N SER A 2 9.01 3.33 -7.41
CA SER A 2 8.09 2.93 -6.33
C SER A 2 6.65 3.28 -6.72
N ILE A 3 5.69 2.36 -6.55
CA ILE A 3 4.28 2.56 -6.92
C ILE A 3 3.65 3.74 -6.17
N TRP A 4 4.17 4.05 -4.99
CA TRP A 4 3.72 5.15 -4.12
C TRP A 4 3.98 6.55 -4.70
N LYS A 5 4.67 6.66 -5.84
CA LYS A 5 4.75 7.91 -6.62
C LYS A 5 3.46 8.22 -7.38
N TYR A 6 2.65 7.20 -7.65
CA TYR A 6 1.41 7.30 -8.44
C TYR A 6 0.17 7.12 -7.57
N VAL A 7 0.30 6.49 -6.40
CA VAL A 7 -0.78 6.15 -5.50
C VAL A 7 -0.47 6.71 -4.12
N LYS A 8 -1.42 7.45 -3.53
CA LYS A 8 -1.31 7.90 -2.13
C LYS A 8 -1.33 6.67 -1.21
N ALA A 9 -0.19 6.38 -0.60
CA ALA A 9 -0.04 5.21 0.27
C ALA A 9 -1.03 5.26 1.45
N ASP A 10 -1.19 6.42 2.10
CA ASP A 10 -2.10 6.57 3.24
C ASP A 10 -3.53 6.15 2.91
N THR A 11 -4.10 6.68 1.82
CA THR A 11 -5.46 6.33 1.36
C THR A 11 -5.54 4.86 0.96
N PHE A 12 -4.56 4.36 0.19
CA PHE A 12 -4.55 2.96 -0.26
C PHE A 12 -4.55 1.97 0.91
N PHE A 13 -3.67 2.17 1.90
CA PHE A 13 -3.60 1.28 3.05
C PHE A 13 -4.81 1.46 3.98
N ALA A 14 -5.39 2.65 4.09
CA ALA A 14 -6.62 2.85 4.86
C ALA A 14 -7.81 2.10 4.26
N ASP A 15 -8.01 2.21 2.95
CA ASP A 15 -9.21 1.70 2.28
C ASP A 15 -9.11 0.19 1.97
N TYR A 16 -7.93 -0.27 1.54
CA TYR A 16 -7.77 -1.64 1.03
C TYR A 16 -7.04 -2.59 1.98
N LEU A 17 -6.17 -2.09 2.86
CA LEU A 17 -5.31 -2.93 3.71
C LEU A 17 -5.11 -2.33 5.14
N PRO A 18 -6.20 -2.03 5.87
CA PRO A 18 -6.14 -1.28 7.13
C PRO A 18 -5.36 -2.01 8.24
N HIS A 19 -5.20 -3.32 8.14
CA HIS A 19 -4.44 -4.15 9.08
C HIS A 19 -2.92 -4.08 8.85
N ILE A 20 -2.44 -3.69 7.66
CA ILE A 20 -0.99 -3.53 7.42
C ILE A 20 -0.56 -2.20 8.05
N LYS A 21 -0.04 -2.27 9.28
CA LYS A 21 0.50 -1.13 9.99
C LYS A 21 1.97 -0.88 9.62
N SER A 22 2.49 0.28 10.00
CA SER A 22 3.89 0.66 9.77
C SER A 22 4.34 0.62 8.30
N TYR A 23 3.41 0.66 7.35
CA TYR A 23 3.71 0.66 5.92
C TYR A 23 4.64 1.82 5.54
N LYS A 24 4.55 2.97 6.19
CA LYS A 24 5.46 4.12 5.96
C LYS A 24 6.92 3.74 6.18
N TYR A 25 7.20 2.96 7.22
CA TYR A 25 8.55 2.47 7.54
C TYR A 25 9.03 1.43 6.53
N LYS A 26 8.12 0.56 6.08
CA LYS A 26 8.40 -0.44 5.05
C LYS A 26 8.63 0.17 3.67
N ILE A 27 7.94 1.26 3.36
CA ILE A 27 8.12 2.03 2.11
C ILE A 27 9.46 2.74 2.10
N ARG A 28 9.83 3.39 3.22
CA ARG A 28 11.14 4.06 3.36
C ARG A 28 12.30 3.09 3.62
N LYS A 29 12.00 1.79 3.82
CA LYS A 29 12.93 0.68 4.09
C LYS A 29 13.68 0.73 5.43
N SER A 30 13.41 1.69 6.29
CA SER A 30 14.02 1.77 7.62
C SER A 30 12.99 2.17 8.69
N ASN A 31 13.20 1.77 9.94
CA ASN A 31 12.40 2.25 11.08
C ASN A 31 13.05 3.48 11.74
N SER A 32 12.52 3.94 12.87
CA SER A 32 13.05 5.14 13.56
C SER A 32 14.42 4.91 14.22
N ARG A 33 14.89 3.66 14.29
CA ARG A 33 16.22 3.26 14.78
C ARG A 33 17.16 2.87 13.63
N ASP A 34 16.80 3.25 12.41
CA ASP A 34 17.52 2.93 11.17
C ASP A 34 17.69 1.43 10.87
N ASN A 35 16.95 0.56 11.55
CA ASN A 35 16.95 -0.86 11.21
C ASN A 35 16.18 -1.09 9.90
N PRO A 36 16.65 -1.97 9.02
CA PRO A 36 15.96 -2.31 7.79
C PRO A 36 14.61 -2.95 8.10
N VAL A 37 13.55 -2.47 7.46
CA VAL A 37 12.22 -3.06 7.56
C VAL A 37 11.62 -3.19 6.17
N GLU A 38 11.14 -4.38 5.86
CA GLU A 38 10.51 -4.67 4.58
C GLU A 38 9.11 -5.24 4.75
N PHE A 39 8.35 -5.24 3.66
CA PHE A 39 7.11 -6.02 3.58
C PHE A 39 7.44 -7.51 3.52
N SER A 40 6.69 -8.30 4.28
CA SER A 40 6.76 -9.76 4.19
C SER A 40 6.27 -10.24 2.82
N LEU A 41 6.57 -11.49 2.47
CA LEU A 41 6.07 -12.10 1.23
C LEU A 41 4.54 -12.12 1.17
N ASP A 42 3.90 -12.37 2.32
CA ASP A 42 2.45 -12.36 2.44
C ASP A 42 1.87 -10.97 2.22
N GLU A 43 2.43 -9.94 2.88
CA GLU A 43 2.02 -8.55 2.68
C GLU A 43 2.19 -8.11 1.22
N LYS A 44 3.29 -8.50 0.55
CA LYS A 44 3.51 -8.21 -0.87
C LYS A 44 2.40 -8.83 -1.75
N ARG A 45 1.94 -10.06 -1.44
CA ARG A 45 0.83 -10.70 -2.15
C ARG A 45 -0.49 -9.95 -1.92
N GLN A 46 -0.76 -9.55 -0.68
CA GLN A 46 -1.94 -8.77 -0.34
C GLN A 46 -1.96 -7.40 -1.03
N ILE A 47 -0.83 -6.67 -1.02
CA ILE A 47 -0.66 -5.38 -1.73
C ILE A 47 -0.93 -5.55 -3.22
N LYS A 48 -0.37 -6.60 -3.86
CA LYS A 48 -0.61 -6.86 -5.28
C LYS A 48 -2.09 -7.12 -5.58
N LYS A 49 -2.78 -7.87 -4.72
CA LYS A 49 -4.23 -8.15 -4.86
C LYS A 49 -5.06 -6.88 -4.68
N ALA A 50 -4.77 -6.10 -3.65
CA ALA A 50 -5.44 -4.83 -3.35
C ALA A 50 -5.25 -3.79 -4.45
N LEU A 51 -4.05 -3.67 -5.03
CA LEU A 51 -3.78 -2.76 -6.16
C LEU A 51 -4.66 -3.10 -7.38
N ARG A 52 -4.83 -4.38 -7.70
CA ARG A 52 -5.72 -4.81 -8.79
C ARG A 52 -7.18 -4.44 -8.50
N GLN A 53 -7.60 -4.59 -7.24
CA GLN A 53 -8.95 -4.21 -6.82
C GLN A 53 -9.15 -2.69 -6.93
N MET A 54 -8.19 -1.90 -6.45
CA MET A 54 -8.23 -0.44 -6.55
C MET A 54 -8.36 0.04 -7.99
N ILE A 55 -7.55 -0.51 -8.90
CA ILE A 55 -7.62 -0.18 -10.33
C ILE A 55 -9.00 -0.55 -10.89
N LYS A 56 -9.54 -1.72 -10.52
CA LYS A 56 -10.87 -2.15 -10.94
C LYS A 56 -11.96 -1.20 -10.44
N ASP A 57 -11.89 -0.78 -9.17
CA ASP A 57 -12.87 0.14 -8.59
C ASP A 57 -12.83 1.53 -9.27
N MET A 58 -11.62 2.02 -9.58
CA MET A 58 -11.42 3.25 -10.35
C MET A 58 -11.99 3.16 -11.76
N LEU A 59 -11.76 2.05 -12.47
CA LEU A 59 -12.26 1.85 -13.84
C LEU A 59 -13.78 1.63 -13.89
N LEU A 60 -14.37 1.03 -12.85
CA LEU A 60 -15.81 0.77 -12.75
C LEU A 60 -16.59 1.94 -12.14
N GLY A 61 -15.97 3.10 -11.92
CA GLY A 61 -16.67 4.32 -11.54
C GLY A 61 -17.17 4.38 -10.10
N LYS A 62 -16.59 3.61 -9.16
CA LYS A 62 -16.84 3.81 -7.72
C LYS A 62 -15.99 4.94 -7.11
N GLY A 63 -15.75 5.98 -7.90
CA GLY A 63 -15.13 7.24 -7.49
C GLY A 63 -16.15 8.38 -7.53
N GLY A 64 -17.32 8.17 -6.92
CA GLY A 64 -18.27 9.24 -6.62
C GLY A 64 -18.00 9.76 -5.22
N ILE A 65 -17.33 10.91 -5.14
CA ILE A 65 -17.53 11.87 -4.05
C ILE A 65 -18.78 12.66 -4.43
#